data_AF-A0A2E2ZB30-F1
#
_entry.id   AF-A0A2E2ZB30-F1
#
_cell.length_a   1.000
_cell.length_b   1.000
_cell.length_c   1.000
_cell.angle_alpha   90.00
_cell.angle_beta   90.00
_cell.angle_gamma   90.00
#
_symmetry.space_group_name_H-M   'P 1'
#
loop_
_entity.id
_entity.type
_entity.pdbx_description
1 polymer ?
#
loop_
_entity_poly.entity_id
_entity_poly.type
_entity_poly.pdbx_seq_one_letter_code
_entity_poly.pdbx_strand_id
1 'polypeptide(L)' 'MDTSKLSLRQLQTESARALSTMQATNNNIYQFNKVAHHNSQNWYKAVIDWYVNEYGDLPSVVGPGKNIKLVLDEK' A
#
# COMPACT_ATOMS: atom_id res chain seq x y z
N MET A 1 6.92 7.13 -8.52
CA MET A 1 6.42 5.91 -9.19
C MET A 1 5.02 6.20 -9.73
N ASP A 2 4.63 5.69 -10.90
CA ASP A 2 3.26 5.85 -11.41
C ASP A 2 2.40 4.61 -11.09
N THR A 3 1.52 4.74 -10.10
CA THR A 3 0.65 3.64 -9.62
C THR A 3 -0.51 3.33 -10.57
N SER A 4 -0.74 4.13 -11.63
CA SER A 4 -1.79 3.88 -12.63
C SER A 4 -1.50 2.67 -13.51
N LYS A 5 -0.23 2.24 -13.59
CA LYS A 5 0.23 1.11 -14.40
C LYS A 5 0.12 -0.24 -13.70
N LEU A 6 -0.22 -0.25 -12.41
CA LEU A 6 -0.33 -1.48 -11.62
C LEU A 6 -1.70 -2.13 -11.82
N SER A 7 -1.70 -3.44 -11.99
CA SER A 7 -2.93 -4.23 -11.92
C SER A 7 -3.56 -4.15 -10.53
N LEU A 8 -4.86 -4.46 -10.42
CA LEU A 8 -5.55 -4.50 -9.12
C LEU A 8 -4.83 -5.41 -8.11
N ARG A 9 -4.33 -6.55 -8.56
CA ARG A 9 -3.62 -7.50 -7.70
C ARG A 9 -2.29 -6.93 -7.18
N GLN A 10 -1.57 -6.19 -8.01
CA GLN A 10 -0.36 -5.49 -7.61
C GLN A 10 -0.68 -4.37 -6.62
N LEU A 11 -1.72 -3.58 -6.87
CA LEU A 11 -2.18 -2.55 -5.93
C LEU A 11 -2.51 -3.15 -4.55
N GLN A 12 -3.24 -4.26 -4.52
CA GLN A 12 -3.58 -4.95 -3.28
C GLN A 12 -2.34 -5.51 -2.54
N THR A 13 -1.42 -6.15 -3.26
CA THR A 13 -0.21 -6.73 -2.64
C THR A 13 0.74 -5.67 -2.12
N GLU A 14 1.02 -4.62 -2.89
CA GLU A 14 1.88 -3.53 -2.47
C GLU A 14 1.25 -2.75 -1.32
N SER A 15 -0.05 -2.46 -1.37
CA SER A 15 -0.77 -1.82 -0.27
C SER A 15 -0.72 -2.66 1.02
N ALA A 16 -0.92 -3.98 0.94
CA ALA A 16 -0.82 -4.87 2.09
C ALA A 16 0.59 -4.87 2.72
N ARG A 17 1.65 -4.87 1.89
CA ARG A 17 3.03 -4.73 2.36
C ARG A 17 3.23 -3.40 3.07
N ALA A 18 2.83 -2.29 2.44
CA ALA A 18 2.97 -0.94 3.00
C ALA A 18 2.24 -0.80 4.35
N LEU A 19 1.00 -1.25 4.46
CA LEU A 19 0.23 -1.21 5.72
C LEU A 19 0.93 -1.98 6.85
N SER A 20 1.63 -3.06 6.52
CA SER A 20 2.34 -3.87 7.51
C SER A 20 3.59 -3.17 8.07
N THR A 21 3.97 -2.01 7.52
CA THR A 21 5.12 -1.21 7.97
C THR A 21 4.74 -0.03 8.86
N MET A 22 3.44 0.24 9.01
CA MET A 22 2.92 1.27 9.90
C MET A 22 2.16 0.64 11.06
N GLN A 23 2.10 1.34 12.18
CA GLN A 23 1.19 0.96 13.26
C GLN A 23 -0.25 1.19 12.79
N ALA A 24 -1.12 0.19 12.96
CA ALA A 24 -2.54 0.25 12.59
C ALA A 24 -3.36 1.10 13.57
N THR A 25 -3.05 2.39 13.65
CA THR A 25 -3.80 3.37 14.44
C THR A 25 -4.87 4.05 13.58
N ASN A 26 -5.95 4.53 14.21
CA ASN A 26 -6.99 5.27 13.51
C ASN A 26 -6.43 6.48 12.74
N ASN A 27 -5.45 7.18 13.32
CA ASN A 27 -4.83 8.35 12.69
C ASN A 27 -4.09 7.97 11.39
N ASN A 28 -3.35 6.86 11.41
CA ASN A 28 -2.57 6.40 10.24
C ASN A 28 -3.46 5.89 9.11
N ILE A 29 -4.63 5.33 9.42
CA ILE A 29 -5.56 4.79 8.41
C ILE A 29 -6.47 5.89 7.85
N TYR A 30 -6.97 6.80 8.70
CA TYR A 30 -7.99 7.78 8.34
C TYR A 30 -7.56 8.73 7.22
N GLN A 31 -6.28 9.07 7.11
CA GLN A 31 -5.74 9.92 6.05
C GLN A 31 -6.02 9.36 4.64
N PHE A 32 -5.98 8.03 4.45
CA PHE A 32 -6.20 7.41 3.15
C PHE A 32 -7.68 7.47 2.71
N ASN A 33 -8.61 7.46 3.67
CA ASN A 33 -10.04 7.56 3.41
C ASN A 33 -10.41 8.91 2.79
N LYS A 34 -9.68 9.99 3.14
CA LYS A 34 -9.90 11.33 2.57
C LYS A 34 -9.60 11.39 1.08
N VAL A 35 -8.68 10.56 0.61
CA VAL A 35 -8.21 10.52 -0.80
C VAL A 35 -9.00 9.49 -1.60
N ALA A 36 -9.49 8.43 -0.95
CA ALA A 36 -10.10 7.29 -1.64
C ALA A 36 -11.45 7.59 -2.29
N HIS A 37 -12.25 8.53 -1.75
CA HIS A 37 -13.61 8.85 -2.23
C HIS A 37 -14.47 7.61 -2.53
N HIS A 38 -14.48 6.63 -1.61
CA HIS A 38 -15.17 5.34 -1.74
C HIS A 38 -14.67 4.40 -2.86
N ASN A 39 -13.50 4.68 -3.44
CA ASN A 39 -12.85 3.81 -4.42
C ASN A 39 -11.65 3.08 -3.80
N SER A 40 -11.73 1.75 -3.73
CA SER A 40 -10.67 0.90 -3.16
C SER A 40 -9.36 0.99 -3.93
N GLN A 41 -9.38 1.20 -5.25
CA GLN A 41 -8.16 1.39 -6.03
C GLN A 41 -7.45 2.68 -5.66
N ASN A 42 -8.20 3.77 -5.47
CA ASN A 42 -7.63 5.05 -5.00
C ASN A 42 -7.09 4.89 -3.59
N TRP A 43 -7.76 4.10 -2.74
CA TRP A 43 -7.27 3.78 -1.42
C TRP A 43 -5.93 3.03 -1.46
N TYR A 44 -5.81 1.98 -2.27
CA TYR A 44 -4.54 1.26 -2.43
C TYR A 44 -3.43 2.16 -2.95
N LYS A 45 -3.72 3.03 -3.93
CA LYS A 45 -2.77 4.01 -4.46
C LYS A 45 -2.31 4.97 -3.38
N ALA A 46 -3.21 5.54 -2.59
CA ALA A 46 -2.87 6.47 -1.51
C ALA A 46 -1.92 5.84 -0.47
N VAL A 47 -2.14 4.56 -0.13
CA VAL A 47 -1.23 3.81 0.77
C VAL A 47 0.15 3.60 0.14
N ILE A 48 0.19 3.22 -1.14
CA ILE A 48 1.46 3.01 -1.86
C ILE A 48 2.21 4.33 -2.01
N ASP A 49 1.52 5.41 -2.35
CA ASP A 49 2.11 6.74 -2.51
C ASP A 49 2.69 7.24 -1.17
N TRP A 50 2.00 7.02 -0.05
CA TRP A 50 2.56 7.28 1.28
C TRP A 50 3.86 6.52 1.52
N TYR A 51 3.90 5.23 1.19
CA TYR A 51 5.10 4.41 1.37
C TYR A 51 6.25 4.88 0.46
N VAL A 52 5.96 5.16 -0.81
CA VAL A 52 6.94 5.63 -1.79
C VAL A 52 7.50 7.00 -1.38
N ASN A 53 6.67 7.88 -0.81
CA ASN A 53 7.13 9.17 -0.31
C ASN A 53 8.09 9.03 0.88
N GLU A 54 7.87 8.04 1.75
CA GLU A 54 8.71 7.79 2.93
C GLU A 54 10.02 7.04 2.59
N TYR A 55 9.94 6.04 1.70
CA TYR A 55 11.04 5.08 1.45
C TYR A 55 11.65 5.17 0.04
N GLY A 56 11.07 5.95 -0.86
CA GLY A 56 11.60 6.27 -2.19
C GLY A 56 11.12 5.36 -3.33
N ASP A 57 10.59 4.18 -3.06
CA ASP A 57 10.11 3.22 -4.08
C ASP A 57 9.06 2.24 -3.51
N LEU A 58 8.62 1.27 -4.30
CA LEU A 58 7.60 0.30 -3.93
C LEU A 58 7.99 -0.53 -2.69
N PRO A 59 6.98 -0.94 -1.88
CA PRO A 59 7.17 -1.84 -0.75
C PRO A 59 7.89 -3.14 -1.09
N SER A 60 7.67 -3.72 -2.26
CA SER A 60 8.40 -4.93 -2.69
C SER A 60 9.89 -4.71 -3.00
N VAL A 61 10.32 -3.46 -3.23
CA VAL A 61 11.68 -3.14 -3.69
C VAL A 61 12.55 -2.62 -2.56
N VAL A 62 12.03 -1.68 -1.76
CA VAL A 62 12.80 -0.93 -0.74
C VAL A 62 12.10 -0.91 0.62
N GLY A 63 12.87 -0.57 1.65
CA GLY A 63 12.36 -0.33 3.00
C GLY A 63 11.85 -1.60 3.72
N PRO A 64 11.13 -1.43 4.85
CA PRO A 64 10.65 -2.54 5.67
C PRO A 64 9.64 -3.45 4.95
N GLY A 65 8.92 -2.92 3.94
CA GLY A 65 7.92 -3.64 3.14
C GLY A 65 8.51 -4.82 2.36
N LYS A 66 9.81 -4.76 2.04
CA LYS A 66 10.51 -5.80 1.28
C LYS A 66 10.54 -7.13 2.03
N ASN A 67 10.65 -7.05 3.35
CA ASN A 67 10.77 -8.21 4.22
C ASN A 67 9.41 -8.78 4.66
N ILE A 68 8.30 -8.14 4.28
CA ILE A 68 6.95 -8.62 4.58
C ILE A 68 6.66 -9.89 3.76
N LYS A 69 6.20 -10.95 4.44
CA LYS A 69 5.68 -12.17 3.81
C LYS A 69 4.16 -12.13 3.86
N LEU A 70 3.52 -12.12 2.70
CA LEU A 70 2.07 -12.23 2.59
C LEU A 70 1.67 -13.70 2.66
N VAL A 71 0.69 -14.03 3.50
CA VAL A 71 0.05 -15.34 3.50
C VAL A 71 -1.11 -15.27 2.51
N LEU A 72 -0.97 -16.00 1.40
CA LEU A 72 -1.94 -16.05 0.32
C LEU A 72 -2.43 -17.48 0.21
N ASP A 73 -3.75 -17.67 0.23
CA ASP A 73 -4.35 -18.98 -0.04
C ASP A 73 -4.54 -19.12 -1.55
N GLU A 74 -3.95 -20.16 -2.14
CA GLU A 74 -4.15 -20.51 -3.54
C GLU A 74 -5.40 -21.39 -3.61
N LYS A 75 -6.51 -20.82 -4.11
CA LYS A 75 -7.75 -21.56 -4.35
C LYS A 75 -7.66 -22.46 -5.56
#